data_AF-A0A957BBP6-F1
#
_entry.id   AF-A0A957BBP6-F1
#
_cell.length_a   1.000
_cell.length_b   1.000
_cell.length_c   1.000
_cell.angle_alpha   90.00
_cell.angle_beta   90.00
_cell.angle_gamma   90.00
#
_symmetry.space_group_name_H-M   'P 1'
#
loop_
_entity.id
_entity.type
_entity.pdbx_description
1 polymer ?
#
loop_
_entity_poly.entity_id
_entity_poly.type
_entity_poly.pdbx_seq_one_letter_code
_entity_poly.pdbx_strand_id
1 'polypeptide(L)'
;ACGKENGSMTKRVTIDLNYPDWVSNLAAVQDWAEARFSQARRNFVAAFKVSPFRKMDLNFHLTNTHGTYRYVDRYVTLMLRFSWYVGGPYGDDWIETITYDLRGQRFIDIYDLFVDDLAAGTELVKQVRARAKGDILRLMGKRDDAAARNLANFRTFALTDSTMLLFLPPYGFHTVFSGDETIAIPLAELSDLLTLTAGA
;
A
#
# COMPACT_ATOMS: atom_id res chain seq x y z
N ALA A 1 -48.47 -4.79 27.40
CA ALA A 1 -47.78 -5.59 26.37
C ALA A 1 -46.51 -4.83 25.99
N CYS A 2 -45.36 -5.28 26.48
CA CYS A 2 -44.07 -4.64 26.22
C CYS A 2 -43.54 -5.15 24.88
N GLY A 3 -43.24 -4.24 23.95
CA GLY A 3 -42.79 -4.54 22.60
C GLY A 3 -41.49 -5.34 22.60
N LYS A 4 -41.48 -6.43 21.82
CA LYS A 4 -40.24 -7.03 21.34
C LYS A 4 -39.97 -6.44 19.96
N GLU A 5 -39.18 -5.38 19.93
CA GLU A 5 -38.44 -5.04 18.72
C GLU A 5 -37.37 -6.12 18.55
N ASN A 6 -37.60 -7.00 17.58
CA ASN A 6 -36.58 -7.93 17.10
C ASN A 6 -35.51 -7.09 16.40
N GLY A 7 -34.50 -6.65 17.16
CA GLY A 7 -33.26 -6.10 16.64
C GLY A 7 -32.60 -7.13 15.73
N SER A 8 -32.74 -6.92 14.42
CA SER A 8 -32.02 -7.65 13.37
C SER A 8 -30.54 -7.71 13.72
N MET A 9 -30.02 -8.91 13.99
CA MET A 9 -28.59 -9.12 14.21
C MET A 9 -27.81 -8.68 12.98
N THR A 10 -27.15 -7.54 13.15
CA THR A 10 -26.20 -6.87 12.28
C THR A 10 -25.10 -7.83 11.79
N LYS A 11 -24.64 -7.67 10.55
CA LYS A 11 -23.62 -8.54 9.92
C LYS A 11 -22.38 -8.68 10.82
N ARG A 12 -22.13 -9.89 11.35
CA ARG A 12 -20.93 -10.22 12.16
C ARG A 12 -19.62 -10.16 11.37
N VAL A 13 -19.69 -10.33 10.05
CA VAL A 13 -18.53 -10.30 9.15
C VAL A 13 -18.85 -9.40 7.97
N THR A 14 -18.00 -8.40 7.75
CA THR A 14 -18.07 -7.52 6.59
C THR A 14 -16.87 -7.79 5.70
N ILE A 15 -17.11 -8.08 4.41
CA ILE A 15 -16.04 -8.07 3.41
C ILE A 15 -16.47 -7.10 2.31
N ASP A 16 -15.82 -5.95 2.26
CA ASP A 16 -16.10 -4.89 1.30
C ASP A 16 -14.80 -4.48 0.62
N LEU A 17 -14.61 -4.97 -0.60
CA LEU A 17 -13.41 -4.71 -1.39
C LEU A 17 -13.80 -4.08 -2.72
N ASN A 18 -13.18 -2.97 -3.06
CA ASN A 18 -13.48 -2.19 -4.25
C ASN A 18 -12.25 -1.44 -4.78
N TYR A 19 -12.31 -1.10 -6.07
CA TYR A 19 -11.32 -0.27 -6.77
C TYR A 19 -12.07 0.74 -7.64
N PRO A 20 -11.43 1.84 -8.06
CA PRO A 20 -12.08 2.86 -8.88
C PRO A 20 -12.42 2.36 -10.29
N ASP A 21 -13.48 2.90 -10.87
CA ASP A 21 -14.07 2.45 -12.16
C ASP A 21 -13.07 2.34 -13.33
N TRP A 22 -12.03 3.19 -13.35
CA TRP A 22 -11.04 3.16 -14.43
C TRP A 22 -10.25 1.84 -14.47
N VAL A 23 -10.14 1.13 -13.35
CA VAL A 23 -9.44 -0.16 -13.27
C VAL A 23 -10.14 -1.19 -14.16
N SER A 24 -11.47 -1.18 -14.21
CA SER A 24 -12.26 -2.06 -15.08
C SER A 24 -12.02 -1.83 -16.58
N ASN A 25 -11.42 -0.69 -16.95
CA ASN A 25 -11.06 -0.38 -18.34
C ASN A 25 -9.62 -0.79 -18.70
N LEU A 26 -8.84 -1.30 -17.74
CA LEU A 26 -7.47 -1.75 -17.92
C LEU A 26 -7.33 -3.19 -17.38
N ALA A 27 -7.59 -4.17 -18.24
CA ALA A 27 -7.65 -5.59 -17.87
C ALA A 27 -6.45 -6.05 -17.04
N ALA A 28 -5.22 -5.66 -17.40
CA ALA A 28 -4.03 -6.02 -16.63
C ALA A 28 -4.08 -5.50 -15.17
N VAL A 29 -4.51 -4.25 -14.97
CA VAL A 29 -4.64 -3.65 -13.63
C VAL A 29 -5.81 -4.29 -12.87
N GLN A 30 -6.92 -4.58 -13.55
CA GLN A 30 -8.06 -5.28 -12.98
C GLN A 30 -7.66 -6.67 -12.49
N ASP A 31 -7.01 -7.47 -13.33
CA ASP A 31 -6.54 -8.82 -12.99
C ASP A 31 -5.61 -8.79 -11.78
N TRP A 32 -4.71 -7.80 -11.73
CA TRP A 32 -3.85 -7.59 -10.58
C TRP A 32 -4.65 -7.29 -9.31
N ALA A 33 -5.63 -6.38 -9.36
CA ALA A 33 -6.45 -6.01 -8.22
C ALA A 33 -7.31 -7.18 -7.72
N GLU A 34 -7.95 -7.91 -8.63
CA GLU A 34 -8.76 -9.10 -8.31
C GLU A 34 -7.92 -10.22 -7.70
N ALA A 35 -6.67 -10.39 -8.15
CA ALA A 35 -5.73 -11.33 -7.54
C ALA A 35 -5.42 -10.94 -6.08
N ARG A 36 -5.26 -9.65 -5.77
CA ARG A 36 -5.06 -9.15 -4.40
C ARG A 36 -6.29 -9.30 -3.54
N PHE A 37 -7.48 -8.99 -4.06
CA PHE A 37 -8.73 -9.21 -3.35
C PHE A 37 -8.94 -10.70 -3.05
N SER A 38 -8.65 -11.56 -4.00
CA SER A 38 -8.73 -13.01 -3.81
C SER A 38 -7.75 -13.49 -2.73
N GLN A 39 -6.51 -13.00 -2.73
CA GLN A 39 -5.52 -13.34 -1.71
C GLN A 39 -5.94 -12.83 -0.32
N ALA A 40 -6.36 -11.57 -0.21
CA ALA A 40 -6.81 -10.97 1.04
C ALA A 40 -8.00 -11.74 1.63
N ARG A 41 -9.00 -12.10 0.80
CA ARG A 41 -10.14 -12.92 1.21
C ARG A 41 -9.71 -14.30 1.72
N ARG A 42 -8.80 -14.99 1.01
CA ARG A 42 -8.28 -16.30 1.45
C ARG A 42 -7.59 -16.21 2.80
N ASN A 43 -6.71 -15.22 2.97
CA ASN A 43 -5.98 -15.00 4.20
C ASN A 43 -6.95 -14.67 5.35
N PHE A 44 -7.96 -13.82 5.11
CA PHE A 44 -8.91 -13.39 6.12
C PHE A 44 -9.74 -14.57 6.61
N VAL A 45 -10.27 -15.36 5.67
CA VAL A 45 -11.06 -16.55 6.00
C VAL A 45 -10.21 -17.57 6.77
N ALA A 46 -8.94 -17.76 6.38
CA ALA A 46 -8.03 -18.65 7.10
C ALA A 46 -7.79 -18.17 8.54
N ALA A 47 -7.49 -16.88 8.73
CA ALA A 47 -7.28 -16.27 10.05
C ALA A 47 -8.54 -16.30 10.91
N PHE A 48 -9.69 -15.93 10.34
CA PHE A 48 -10.98 -15.95 11.03
C PHE A 48 -11.37 -17.36 11.50
N LYS A 49 -11.11 -18.39 10.69
CA LYS A 49 -11.39 -19.79 11.05
C LYS A 49 -10.62 -20.23 12.30
N VAL A 50 -9.39 -19.79 12.49
CA VAL A 50 -8.56 -20.19 13.64
C VAL A 50 -8.62 -19.19 14.80
N SER A 51 -9.26 -18.04 14.62
CA SER A 51 -9.38 -17.01 15.65
C SER A 51 -10.11 -17.53 16.90
N PRO A 52 -9.54 -17.38 18.11
CA PRO A 52 -10.22 -17.72 19.36
C PRO A 52 -11.40 -16.78 19.63
N PHE A 53 -11.42 -15.61 19.01
CA PHE A 53 -12.44 -14.58 19.20
C PHE A 53 -13.68 -14.78 18.33
N ARG A 54 -13.67 -15.70 17.35
CA ARG A 54 -14.73 -15.85 16.32
C ARG A 54 -16.15 -16.09 16.86
N LYS A 55 -16.29 -16.52 18.13
CA LYS A 55 -17.57 -16.76 18.81
C LYS A 55 -18.03 -15.56 19.66
N MET A 56 -17.16 -14.56 19.82
CA MET A 56 -17.48 -13.34 20.55
C MET A 56 -18.32 -12.41 19.69
N ASP A 57 -19.03 -11.51 20.36
CA ASP A 57 -19.87 -10.52 19.70
C ASP A 57 -19.00 -9.33 19.26
N LEU A 58 -18.24 -9.55 18.18
CA LEU A 58 -17.34 -8.57 17.58
C LEU A 58 -17.71 -8.37 16.11
N ASN A 59 -17.43 -7.18 15.60
CA ASN A 59 -17.55 -6.87 14.18
C ASN A 59 -16.24 -7.24 13.48
N PHE A 60 -16.22 -8.36 12.79
CA PHE A 60 -15.07 -8.77 11.98
C PHE A 60 -15.15 -8.13 10.61
N HIS A 61 -14.02 -7.68 10.07
CA HIS A 61 -14.01 -7.03 8.77
C HIS A 61 -12.78 -7.35 7.93
N LEU A 62 -12.96 -7.30 6.61
CA LEU A 62 -11.93 -7.12 5.61
C LEU A 62 -12.43 -6.02 4.67
N THR A 63 -11.76 -4.88 4.68
CA THR A 63 -12.14 -3.72 3.88
C THR A 63 -10.92 -3.15 3.16
N ASN A 64 -11.14 -2.35 2.12
CA ASN A 64 -10.07 -1.51 1.60
C ASN A 64 -10.54 -0.08 1.30
N THR A 65 -9.56 0.81 1.25
CA THR A 65 -9.68 2.10 0.56
C THR A 65 -8.73 2.10 -0.64
N HIS A 66 -8.89 3.05 -1.54
CA HIS A 66 -8.08 3.12 -2.75
C HIS A 66 -7.70 4.54 -3.14
N GLY A 67 -6.53 4.68 -3.78
CA GLY A 67 -6.02 5.92 -4.34
C GLY A 67 -5.66 5.76 -5.82
N THR A 68 -5.74 6.85 -6.58
CA THR A 68 -5.27 6.92 -7.97
C THR A 68 -4.26 8.05 -8.08
N TYR A 69 -3.12 7.75 -8.68
CA TYR A 69 -2.07 8.73 -8.95
C TYR A 69 -1.68 8.66 -10.41
N ARG A 70 -1.31 9.81 -11.00
CA ARG A 70 -0.99 9.93 -12.41
C ARG A 70 0.26 10.76 -12.62
N TYR A 71 1.08 10.35 -13.58
CA TYR A 71 2.25 11.11 -14.04
C TYR A 71 2.13 11.35 -15.54
N VAL A 72 1.94 12.62 -15.92
CA VAL A 72 2.02 13.17 -17.30
C VAL A 72 1.29 12.30 -18.34
N ASP A 73 0.10 11.80 -17.98
CA ASP A 73 -0.72 10.85 -18.76
C ASP A 73 0.02 9.60 -19.29
N ARG A 74 1.19 9.28 -18.73
CA ARG A 74 1.99 8.12 -19.08
C ARG A 74 1.79 7.00 -18.08
N TYR A 75 1.93 7.32 -16.80
CA TYR A 75 1.77 6.32 -15.74
C TYR A 75 0.49 6.56 -14.95
N VAL A 76 -0.18 5.48 -14.60
CA VAL A 76 -1.26 5.46 -13.61
C VAL A 76 -0.92 4.46 -12.53
N THR A 77 -1.03 4.87 -11.27
CA THR A 77 -0.86 4.00 -10.11
C THR A 77 -2.20 3.77 -9.42
N LEU A 78 -2.54 2.50 -9.21
CA LEU A 78 -3.57 2.10 -8.26
C LEU A 78 -2.89 1.83 -6.91
N MET A 79 -3.38 2.48 -5.86
CA MET A 79 -3.02 2.16 -4.48
C MET A 79 -4.23 1.53 -3.80
N LEU A 80 -4.02 0.39 -3.15
CA LEU A 80 -5.01 -0.30 -2.34
C LEU A 80 -4.49 -0.35 -0.90
N ARG A 81 -5.24 0.25 0.04
CA ARG A 81 -4.99 0.11 1.47
C ARG A 81 -6.02 -0.84 2.05
N PHE A 82 -5.56 -2.01 2.47
CA PHE A 82 -6.39 -3.01 3.12
C PHE A 82 -6.40 -2.81 4.63
N SER A 83 -7.52 -3.19 5.23
CA SER A 83 -7.70 -3.30 6.67
C SER A 83 -8.47 -4.56 6.98
N TRP A 84 -8.03 -5.33 7.96
CA TRP A 84 -8.80 -6.46 8.45
C TRP A 84 -8.80 -6.57 9.97
N TYR A 85 -9.83 -7.23 10.51
CA TYR A 85 -9.94 -7.52 11.93
C TYR A 85 -10.62 -8.87 12.14
N VAL A 86 -9.90 -9.79 12.76
CA VAL A 86 -10.38 -11.14 13.10
C VAL A 86 -10.54 -11.34 14.61
N GLY A 87 -10.61 -10.24 15.37
CA GLY A 87 -10.64 -10.24 16.84
C GLY A 87 -9.27 -9.98 17.48
N GLY A 88 -9.27 -9.66 18.78
CA GLY A 88 -8.06 -9.28 19.51
C GLY A 88 -7.96 -7.77 19.75
N PRO A 89 -6.81 -7.28 20.24
CA PRO A 89 -6.64 -5.88 20.63
C PRO A 89 -6.55 -4.90 19.44
N TYR A 90 -6.15 -5.36 18.25
CA TYR A 90 -5.98 -4.52 17.06
C TYR A 90 -6.22 -5.33 15.77
N GLY A 91 -6.55 -4.63 14.69
CA GLY A 91 -6.56 -5.16 13.31
C GLY A 91 -5.18 -5.03 12.65
N ASP A 92 -5.05 -5.57 11.45
CA ASP A 92 -3.87 -5.33 10.61
C ASP A 92 -4.25 -4.53 9.36
N ASP A 93 -3.38 -3.60 9.00
CA ASP A 93 -3.51 -2.76 7.81
C ASP A 93 -2.25 -2.90 6.95
N TRP A 94 -2.41 -2.84 5.62
CA TRP A 94 -1.29 -2.81 4.69
C TRP A 94 -1.64 -2.11 3.39
N ILE A 95 -0.61 -1.59 2.70
CA ILE A 95 -0.74 -0.95 1.39
C ILE A 95 -0.09 -1.83 0.32
N GLU A 96 -0.77 -1.96 -0.81
CA GLU A 96 -0.19 -2.45 -2.05
C GLU A 96 -0.38 -1.41 -3.16
N THR A 97 0.59 -1.29 -4.05
CA THR A 97 0.48 -0.45 -5.25
C THR A 97 0.82 -1.23 -6.50
N ILE A 98 0.26 -0.78 -7.62
CA ILE A 98 0.68 -1.18 -8.96
C ILE A 98 0.72 0.06 -9.85
N THR A 99 1.83 0.25 -10.55
CA THR A 99 2.02 1.34 -11.51
C THR A 99 2.02 0.76 -12.92
N TYR A 100 1.21 1.34 -13.81
CA TYR A 100 1.04 0.88 -15.18
C TYR A 100 1.42 1.99 -16.17
N ASP A 101 2.25 1.65 -17.15
CA ASP A 101 2.55 2.49 -18.30
C ASP A 101 1.48 2.35 -19.35
N LEU A 102 0.67 3.40 -19.52
CA LEU A 102 -0.41 3.47 -20.49
C LEU A 102 0.10 3.43 -21.94
N ARG A 103 1.33 3.92 -22.18
CA ARG A 103 1.93 3.95 -23.52
C ARG A 103 2.69 2.66 -23.81
N GLY A 104 3.50 2.22 -22.85
CA GLY A 104 4.28 0.98 -22.94
C GLY A 104 3.46 -0.29 -22.68
N GLN A 105 2.21 -0.16 -22.24
CA GLN A 105 1.28 -1.25 -21.90
C GLN A 105 1.87 -2.31 -20.96
N ARG A 106 2.65 -1.88 -19.98
CA ARG A 106 3.35 -2.77 -19.03
C ARG A 106 3.30 -2.24 -17.61
N PHE A 107 3.50 -3.14 -16.65
CA PHE A 107 3.78 -2.71 -15.29
C PHE A 107 5.16 -2.09 -15.17
N ILE A 108 5.25 -1.10 -14.27
CA ILE A 108 6.46 -0.41 -13.88
C ILE A 108 6.81 -0.84 -12.46
N ASP A 109 8.00 -1.39 -12.28
CA ASP A 109 8.60 -1.63 -10.97
C ASP A 109 9.50 -0.44 -10.58
N ILE A 110 9.88 -0.33 -9.31
CA ILE A 110 10.77 0.74 -8.82
C ILE A 110 12.10 0.75 -9.58
N TYR A 111 12.60 -0.44 -9.98
CA TYR A 111 13.84 -0.63 -10.73
C TYR A 111 13.76 -0.07 -12.17
N ASP A 112 12.56 0.08 -12.73
CA ASP A 112 12.39 0.70 -14.06
C ASP A 112 12.61 2.22 -14.04
N LEU A 113 12.52 2.84 -12.85
CA LEU A 113 12.56 4.29 -12.70
C LEU A 113 13.97 4.86 -12.60
N PHE A 114 14.97 4.04 -12.35
CA PHE A 114 16.32 4.50 -12.05
C PHE A 114 17.37 3.86 -12.95
N VAL A 115 18.42 4.63 -13.28
CA VAL A 115 19.54 4.12 -14.09
C VAL A 115 20.51 3.29 -13.24
N ASP A 116 20.66 3.65 -11.97
CA ASP A 116 21.55 3.00 -11.01
C ASP A 116 20.77 2.70 -9.72
N ASP A 117 20.51 1.42 -9.49
CA ASP A 117 19.73 0.93 -8.36
C ASP A 117 20.37 1.25 -7.01
N LEU A 118 21.70 1.20 -6.91
CA LEU A 118 22.42 1.43 -5.67
C LEU A 118 22.44 2.92 -5.31
N ALA A 119 22.65 3.78 -6.31
CA ALA A 119 22.58 5.23 -6.14
C ALA A 119 21.15 5.65 -5.76
N ALA A 120 20.15 5.12 -6.46
CA ALA A 120 18.74 5.37 -6.17
C ALA A 120 18.35 4.92 -4.76
N GLY A 121 18.70 3.69 -4.38
CA GLY A 121 18.45 3.16 -3.04
C GLY A 121 19.10 4.00 -1.93
N THR A 122 20.32 4.49 -2.17
CA THR A 122 21.03 5.38 -1.24
C THR A 122 20.31 6.72 -1.08
N GLU A 123 19.90 7.35 -2.19
CA GLU A 123 19.19 8.61 -2.14
C GLU A 123 17.80 8.46 -1.51
N LEU A 124 17.02 7.42 -1.85
CA LEU A 124 15.70 7.20 -1.26
C LEU A 124 15.78 6.99 0.26
N VAL A 125 16.77 6.24 0.77
CA VAL A 125 16.99 6.12 2.22
C VAL A 125 17.27 7.48 2.86
N LYS A 126 18.11 8.31 2.22
CA LYS A 126 18.42 9.66 2.71
C LYS A 126 17.16 10.54 2.72
N GLN A 127 16.36 10.49 1.66
CA GLN A 127 15.11 11.23 1.53
C GLN A 127 14.09 10.84 2.59
N VAL A 128 13.95 9.53 2.87
CA VAL A 128 13.12 9.04 3.97
C VAL A 128 13.66 9.50 5.32
N ARG A 129 14.96 9.36 5.60
CA ARG A 129 15.55 9.83 6.87
C ARG A 129 15.35 11.33 7.13
N ALA A 130 15.34 12.14 6.08
CA ALA A 130 15.13 13.58 6.20
C ALA A 130 13.67 13.97 6.49
N ARG A 131 12.70 13.13 6.10
CA ARG A 131 11.27 13.47 6.12
C ARG A 131 10.45 12.67 7.11
N ALA A 132 10.86 11.45 7.41
CA ALA A 132 10.17 10.55 8.31
C ALA A 132 10.13 11.12 9.73
N LYS A 133 9.00 10.92 10.40
CA LYS A 133 8.80 11.37 11.78
C LYS A 133 8.57 10.19 12.70
N GLY A 134 8.79 10.42 14.00
CA GLY A 134 8.49 9.44 15.04
C GLY A 134 9.34 8.18 14.96
N ASP A 135 8.71 7.02 15.18
CA ASP A 135 9.39 5.74 15.37
C ASP A 135 10.08 5.19 14.11
N ILE A 136 9.72 5.66 12.91
CA ILE A 136 10.28 5.18 11.64
C ILE A 136 11.80 5.42 11.59
N LEU A 137 12.30 6.57 12.03
CA LEU A 137 13.74 6.85 12.09
C LEU A 137 14.49 5.88 13.02
N ARG A 138 13.90 5.57 14.18
CA ARG A 138 14.45 4.61 15.14
C ARG A 138 14.51 3.19 14.56
N LEU A 139 13.53 2.85 13.74
CA LEU A 139 13.37 1.50 13.17
C LEU A 139 14.21 1.33 11.90
N MET A 140 14.39 2.39 11.11
CA MET A 140 15.40 2.46 10.06
C MET A 140 16.82 2.32 10.62
N GLY A 141 17.12 2.97 11.75
CA GLY A 141 18.45 2.92 12.39
C GLY A 141 18.84 1.55 12.95
N LYS A 142 17.90 0.58 13.03
CA LYS A 142 18.17 -0.80 13.46
C LYS A 142 18.49 -1.76 12.31
N ARG A 143 18.27 -1.36 11.05
CA ARG A 143 18.64 -2.16 9.89
C ARG A 143 20.10 -1.88 9.52
N ASP A 144 20.78 -2.88 8.98
CA ASP A 144 22.02 -2.67 8.26
C ASP A 144 21.79 -1.64 7.14
N ASP A 145 22.67 -0.65 7.06
CA ASP A 145 22.63 0.42 6.07
C ASP A 145 22.59 -0.14 4.64
N ALA A 146 23.26 -1.26 4.37
CA ALA A 146 23.21 -1.93 3.07
C ALA A 146 21.80 -2.50 2.78
N ALA A 147 21.19 -3.15 3.77
CA ALA A 147 19.85 -3.71 3.65
C ALA A 147 18.77 -2.63 3.52
N ALA A 148 18.97 -1.47 4.17
CA ALA A 148 18.06 -0.33 4.08
C ALA A 148 18.00 0.25 2.66
N ARG A 149 19.13 0.27 1.94
CA ARG A 149 19.28 0.83 0.59
C ARG A 149 18.73 -0.08 -0.51
N ASN A 150 18.23 -1.27 -0.19
CA ASN A 150 17.63 -2.13 -1.20
C ASN A 150 16.34 -1.50 -1.76
N LEU A 151 16.30 -1.28 -3.08
CA LEU A 151 15.13 -0.72 -3.77
C LEU A 151 13.85 -1.51 -3.55
N ALA A 152 13.93 -2.81 -3.24
CA ALA A 152 12.77 -3.63 -2.90
C ALA A 152 11.95 -3.06 -1.73
N ASN A 153 12.60 -2.31 -0.82
CA ASN A 153 11.93 -1.64 0.30
C ASN A 153 11.03 -0.47 -0.14
N PHE A 154 11.16 0.01 -1.38
CA PHE A 154 10.46 1.18 -1.92
C PHE A 154 9.50 0.81 -3.07
N ARG A 155 9.17 -0.49 -3.24
CA ARG A 155 8.25 -0.98 -4.28
C ARG A 155 6.82 -0.49 -4.12
N THR A 156 6.42 -0.10 -2.90
CA THR A 156 5.11 0.51 -2.66
C THR A 156 5.22 2.02 -2.87
N PHE A 157 5.08 2.45 -4.11
CA PHE A 157 5.18 3.86 -4.50
C PHE A 157 4.06 4.28 -5.45
N ALA A 158 3.95 5.59 -5.65
CA ALA A 158 3.20 6.21 -6.73
C ALA A 158 3.95 7.42 -7.29
N LEU A 159 3.66 7.77 -8.54
CA LEU A 159 4.17 8.99 -9.17
C LEU A 159 3.03 10.00 -9.40
N THR A 160 3.32 11.25 -9.11
CA THR A 160 2.56 12.43 -9.51
C THR A 160 3.44 13.30 -10.41
N ASP A 161 2.89 14.31 -11.07
CA ASP A 161 3.65 15.18 -11.98
C ASP A 161 4.89 15.84 -11.34
N SER A 162 4.88 16.06 -10.02
CA SER A 162 5.96 16.73 -9.30
C SER A 162 6.61 15.89 -8.21
N THR A 163 6.06 14.73 -7.85
CA THR A 163 6.42 14.03 -6.62
C THR A 163 6.34 12.51 -6.74
N MET A 164 7.35 11.82 -6.23
CA MET A 164 7.28 10.40 -5.88
C MET A 164 6.72 10.25 -4.46
N LEU A 165 5.66 9.47 -4.31
CA LEU A 165 5.08 9.11 -3.03
C LEU A 165 5.56 7.71 -2.66
N LEU A 166 6.21 7.56 -1.52
CA LEU A 166 6.57 6.26 -0.95
C LEU A 166 5.60 5.93 0.19
N PHE A 167 4.95 4.78 0.11
CA PHE A 167 4.07 4.28 1.15
C PHE A 167 4.83 3.26 2.00
N LEU A 168 5.26 3.68 3.19
CA LEU A 168 6.07 2.82 4.05
C LEU A 168 5.16 1.86 4.84
N PRO A 169 5.36 0.53 4.76
CA PRO A 169 4.50 -0.41 5.44
C PRO A 169 4.68 -0.33 6.97
N PRO A 170 3.62 -0.56 7.75
CA PRO A 170 3.69 -0.55 9.21
C PRO A 170 4.58 -1.68 9.77
N TYR A 171 4.67 -2.82 9.09
CA TYR A 171 5.44 -3.99 9.55
C TYR A 171 6.91 -4.02 9.11
N GLY A 172 7.38 -3.02 8.36
CA GLY A 172 8.81 -2.81 8.08
C GLY A 172 9.54 -2.08 9.22
N PHE A 173 8.76 -1.43 10.08
CA PHE A 173 9.17 -0.57 11.17
C PHE A 173 8.33 -0.93 12.40
N HIS A 174 8.82 -1.87 13.21
CA HIS A 174 8.18 -2.37 14.44
C HIS A 174 7.80 -1.31 15.50
N THR A 175 6.62 -0.72 15.38
CA THR A 175 5.79 -0.29 16.52
C THR A 175 4.32 -0.37 16.13
N VAL A 176 3.52 -0.95 17.02
CA VAL A 176 2.06 -1.21 16.90
C VAL A 176 1.23 0.07 16.72
N PHE A 177 1.85 1.25 16.67
CA PHE A 177 1.21 2.52 16.35
C PHE A 177 2.17 3.45 15.61
N SER A 178 2.08 3.42 14.28
CA SER A 178 2.26 4.59 13.43
C SER A 178 1.54 4.27 12.14
N GLY A 179 0.35 4.85 11.92
CA GLY A 179 -0.36 4.70 10.64
C GLY A 179 0.57 4.99 9.47
N ASP A 180 0.28 4.43 8.29
CA ASP A 180 1.22 4.46 7.17
C ASP A 180 1.76 5.87 6.92
N GLU A 181 3.08 6.04 7.02
CA GLU A 181 3.72 7.30 6.67
C GLU A 181 3.92 7.33 5.15
N THR A 182 3.32 8.33 4.52
CA THR A 182 3.57 8.63 3.11
C THR A 182 4.70 9.64 3.04
N ILE A 183 5.84 9.25 2.46
CA ILE A 183 6.95 10.15 2.22
C ILE A 183 6.82 10.73 0.82
N ALA A 184 6.65 12.05 0.74
CA ALA A 184 6.61 12.80 -0.50
C ALA A 184 8.00 13.34 -0.87
N ILE A 185 8.55 12.88 -1.99
CA ILE A 185 9.86 13.27 -2.51
C ILE A 185 9.65 14.04 -3.82
N PRO A 186 10.00 15.33 -3.90
CA PRO A 186 9.94 16.08 -5.15
C PRO A 186 10.78 15.39 -6.24
N LEU A 187 10.23 15.21 -7.44
CA LEU A 187 10.94 14.56 -8.54
C LEU A 187 12.18 15.36 -8.99
N ALA A 188 12.17 16.67 -8.78
CA ALA A 188 13.33 17.53 -9.02
C ALA A 188 14.54 17.15 -8.14
N GLU A 189 14.31 16.55 -6.96
CA GLU A 189 15.41 16.05 -6.10
C GLU A 189 15.95 14.69 -6.56
N LEU A 190 15.27 14.03 -7.51
CA LEU A 190 15.64 12.72 -8.07
C LEU A 190 16.03 12.81 -9.55
N SER A 191 16.04 14.00 -10.16
CA SER A 191 16.12 14.20 -11.61
C SER A 191 17.33 13.51 -12.25
N ASP A 192 18.47 13.54 -11.57
CA ASP A 192 19.73 13.02 -12.09
C ASP A 192 19.81 11.48 -12.06
N LEU A 193 18.89 10.85 -11.32
CA LEU A 193 18.81 9.40 -11.15
C LEU A 193 17.67 8.77 -11.96
N LEU A 194 16.65 9.55 -12.28
CA LEU A 194 15.43 9.06 -12.94
C LEU A 194 15.65 8.78 -14.43
N THR A 195 15.08 7.67 -14.90
CA THR A 195 14.96 7.34 -16.33
C THR A 195 13.79 8.04 -17.01
N LEU A 196 13.03 8.84 -16.25
CA LEU A 196 11.82 9.50 -16.72
C LEU A 196 12.17 10.66 -17.64
N THR A 197 11.96 10.46 -18.94
CA THR A 197 11.97 11.56 -19.90
C THR A 197 10.64 12.32 -19.80
N ALA A 198 10.72 13.61 -19.47
CA ALA A 198 9.59 14.52 -19.56
C ALA A 198 9.24 14.70 -21.05
N GLY A 199 8.09 14.17 -21.48
CA GLY A 199 7.48 14.43 -22.78
C GLY A 199 8.27 13.94 -24.00
N ALA A 200 7.88 12.78 -24.52
CA ALA A 200 7.88 12.54 -25.96
C ALA A 200 6.44 12.54 -26.45
#